data_AF-A0AAV5XF43-F1
#
_entry.id   AF-A0AAV5XF43-F1
#
_cell.length_a   1.000
_cell.length_b   1.000
_cell.length_c   1.000
_cell.angle_alpha   90.00
_cell.angle_beta   90.00
_cell.angle_gamma   90.00
#
_symmetry.space_group_name_H-M   'P 1'
#
loop_
_entity.id
_entity.type
_entity.pdbx_description
1 polymer ?
#
loop_
_entity_poly.entity_id
_entity_poly.type
_entity_poly.pdbx_seq_one_letter_code
_entity_poly.pdbx_strand_id
1 'polypeptide(L)' 'MDLNTVFGGFRVDRNGLQISHKMLLFQWQDGKKVIVWPEELAPATPRFRTPPWSQR' A
#
# COMPACT_ATOMS: atom_id res chain seq x y z
N MET A 1 0.61 -2.87 23.23
CA MET A 1 1.61 -1.87 22.77
C MET A 1 0.97 -1.08 21.62
N ASP A 2 1.09 0.24 21.66
CA ASP A 2 0.50 1.17 20.69
C ASP A 2 1.40 2.40 20.55
N LEU A 3 1.94 2.64 19.36
CA LEU A 3 2.92 3.71 19.10
C LEU A 3 2.90 4.15 17.63
N ASN A 4 3.34 5.39 17.38
CA ASN A 4 3.57 5.89 16.03
C ASN A 4 5.04 5.75 15.64
N THR A 5 5.28 5.19 14.46
CA THR A 5 6.60 5.06 13.83
C THR A 5 6.71 5.99 12.62
N VAL A 6 7.89 6.02 11.99
CA VAL A 6 8.07 6.65 10.68
C VAL A 6 7.23 6.00 9.56
N PHE A 7 6.73 4.78 9.79
CA PHE A 7 5.84 4.05 8.87
C PHE A 7 4.35 4.17 9.27
N GLY A 8 4.03 5.01 10.26
CA GLY A 8 2.67 5.19 10.77
C GLY A 8 2.39 4.35 12.02
N GLY A 9 1.09 4.12 12.26
CA GLY A 9 0.60 3.48 13.49
C GLY A 9 1.02 2.02 13.61
N PHE A 10 1.55 1.66 14.78
CA PHE A 10 1.96 0.32 15.12
C PHE A 10 1.32 -0.13 16.45
N ARG A 11 0.41 -1.10 16.35
CA ARG A 11 -0.32 -1.70 17.46
C ARG A 11 -0.33 -3.20 17.31
N VAL A 12 -0.10 -3.88 18.41
CA VAL A 12 -0.25 -5.34 18.52
C VAL A 12 -1.38 -5.69 19.47
N ASP A 13 -2.10 -6.76 19.15
CA ASP A 13 -3.11 -7.33 20.05
C ASP A 13 -2.47 -8.13 21.20
N ARG A 14 -3.30 -8.78 22.02
CA ARG A 14 -2.84 -9.56 23.18
C ARG A 14 -2.03 -10.82 22.79
N ASN A 15 -2.21 -11.32 21.58
CA ASN A 15 -1.51 -12.49 21.04
C ASN A 15 -0.25 -12.10 20.27
N GLY A 16 0.03 -10.80 20.13
CA GLY A 16 1.18 -10.27 19.41
C GLY A 16 0.93 -10.01 17.91
N LEU A 17 -0.31 -10.13 17.42
CA LEU A 17 -0.62 -9.83 16.01
C LEU A 17 -0.62 -8.32 15.76
N GLN A 18 0.07 -7.87 14.71
CA GLN A 18 0.07 -6.46 14.30
C GLN A 18 -1.26 -6.10 13.62
N ILE A 19 -2.02 -5.16 14.22
CA ILE A 19 -3.41 -4.85 13.84
C ILE A 19 -3.64 -3.43 13.30
N SER A 20 -2.60 -2.59 13.21
CA SER A 20 -2.73 -1.21 12.75
C SER A 20 -1.87 -0.84 11.55
N HIS A 21 -1.18 -1.81 10.95
CA HIS A 21 -0.32 -1.52 9.80
C HIS A 21 -1.16 -1.05 8.61
N LYS A 22 -0.88 0.17 8.12
CA LYS A 22 -1.47 0.67 6.88
C LYS A 22 -0.42 0.59 5.77
N MET A 23 -0.62 -0.33 4.83
CA MET A 23 0.26 -0.44 3.67
C MET A 23 -0.05 0.63 2.62
N LEU A 24 1.01 1.20 2.05
CA LEU A 24 0.94 1.98 0.83
C LEU A 24 1.55 1.17 -0.31
N LEU A 25 0.83 1.05 -1.41
CA LEU A 25 1.38 0.51 -2.65
C LEU A 25 1.80 1.68 -3.53
N PHE A 26 3.00 1.61 -4.11
CA PHE A 26 3.46 2.58 -5.08
C PHE A 26 3.87 1.90 -6.38
N GLN A 27 3.81 2.67 -7.47
CA GLN A 27 4.31 2.29 -8.77
C GLN A 27 5.18 3.41 -9.31
N TRP A 28 6.24 3.06 -10.06
CA TRP A 28 6.91 4.03 -10.90
C TRP A 28 6.06 4.28 -12.15
N GLN A 29 5.54 5.49 -12.30
CA GLN A 29 4.79 5.94 -13.46
C GLN A 29 5.45 7.21 -14.01
N ASP A 30 5.71 7.24 -15.31
CA ASP A 30 6.25 8.41 -16.00
C ASP A 30 7.52 8.99 -15.31
N GLY A 31 8.40 8.10 -14.84
CA GLY A 31 9.65 8.44 -14.16
C GLY A 31 9.50 8.90 -12.69
N LYS A 32 8.31 8.81 -12.10
CA LYS A 32 8.03 9.23 -10.72
C LYS A 32 7.45 8.10 -9.88
N LYS A 33 7.84 8.04 -8.60
CA LYS A 33 7.23 7.14 -7.61
C LYS A 33 5.88 7.71 -7.17
N VAL A 34 4.79 7.03 -7.50
CA VAL A 34 3.42 7.45 -7.15
C VAL A 34 2.72 6.40 -6.30
N ILE A 35 1.96 6.83 -5.29
CA ILE A 35 1.08 5.94 -4.52
C ILE A 35 -0.09 5.54 -5.43
N VAL A 36 -0.43 4.25 -5.44
CA VAL A 36 -1.53 3.71 -6.24
C VAL A 36 -2.57 2.95 -5.43
N TRP A 37 -2.33 2.77 -4.13
CA TRP A 37 -3.28 2.19 -3.17
C TRP A 37 -2.87 2.56 -1.72
N PRO A 38 -3.81 2.78 -0.78
CA PRO A 38 -5.27 2.68 -0.94
C PRO A 38 -5.86 3.88 -1.71
N GLU A 39 -7.07 3.73 -2.23
CA GLU A 39 -7.68 4.68 -3.18
C GLU A 39 -7.81 6.08 -2.56
N GLU A 40 -8.13 6.17 -1.27
CA GLU A 40 -8.25 7.44 -0.55
C GLU A 40 -6.93 8.23 -0.47
N LEU A 41 -5.78 7.58 -0.68
CA LEU A 41 -4.45 8.19 -0.67
C LEU A 41 -3.76 8.15 -2.05
N ALA A 42 -4.41 7.57 -3.06
CA ALA A 42 -3.81 7.30 -4.37
C ALA A 42 -4.03 8.47 -5.35
N PRO A 43 -3.00 9.24 -5.72
CA PRO A 43 -3.10 10.23 -6.80
C PRO A 43 -3.20 9.60 -8.20
N ALA A 44 -2.96 8.30 -8.33
CA ALA A 44 -3.01 7.57 -9.60
C ALA A 44 -3.50 6.14 -9.41
N THR A 45 -4.09 5.54 -10.44
CA THR A 45 -4.47 4.12 -10.42
C THR A 45 -3.28 3.22 -10.81
N PRO A 46 -3.23 1.95 -10.36
CA PRO A 46 -2.23 0.99 -10.84
C PRO A 46 -2.31 0.81 -12.36
N ARG A 47 -1.15 0.79 -13.04
CA ARG A 47 -1.05 0.54 -14.49
C ARG A 47 -0.49 -0.85 -14.76
N PHE A 48 -1.27 -1.70 -15.42
CA PHE A 48 -0.82 -3.03 -15.86
C PHE A 48 -0.55 -3.00 -17.36
N ARG A 49 0.71 -3.19 -17.75
CA ARG A 49 1.10 -3.22 -19.18
C ARG A 49 0.83 -4.58 -19.84
N THR A 50 0.75 -5.62 -19.03
CA THR A 50 0.44 -6.96 -19.51
C THR A 50 -1.07 -7.12 -19.64
N PRO A 51 -1.56 -7.77 -20.70
CA PRO A 51 -2.98 -8.07 -20.82
C PRO A 51 -3.41 -8.96 -19.64
N PRO A 52 -4.71 -8.92 -19.28
CA PRO A 52 -5.28 -9.84 -18.31
C PRO A 52 -4.88 -11.28 -18.63
N TRP A 53 -4.67 -12.10 -17.60
CA TRP A 53 -4.26 -13.48 -17.78
C TRP A 53 -5.23 -14.28 -18.67
N SER A 54 -6.52 -13.95 -18.65
CA SER A 54 -7.55 -14.57 -19.51
C SER A 54 -7.42 -14.27 -21.00
N GLN A 55 -6.51 -13.36 -21.40
CA GLN A 55 -6.28 -12.94 -22.79
C GLN A 55 -4.87 -13.33 -23.28
N ARG A 56 -4.22 -14.29 -22.62
CA ARG A 56 -2.92 -14.83 -23.02
C ARG A 56 -3.04 -16.14 -23.76
#